data_AF-K8E4E4-F1
#
_entry.id   AF-K8E4E4-F1
#
_cell.length_a   1.000
_cell.length_b   1.000
_cell.length_c   1.000
_cell.angle_alpha   90.00
_cell.angle_beta   90.00
_cell.angle_gamma   90.00
#
_symmetry.space_group_name_H-M   'P 1'
#
loop_
_entity.id
_entity.type
_entity.pdbx_description
1 polymer ?
#
loop_
_entity_poly.entity_id
_entity_poly.type
_entity_poly.pdbx_seq_one_letter_code
_entity_poly.pdbx_strand_id
1 'polypeptide(L)' 'MDQDFLFMCGIIVFFTGAFSLSLSGMCYRWRAFLNKKAWDGLTLPFLYFGLPLVSIGLILIYFYYPY' A
#
# COMPACT_ATOMS: atom_id res chain seq x y z
N MET A 1 -2.85 20.62 -14.49
CA MET A 1 -3.35 19.23 -14.45
C MET A 1 -4.78 19.30 -13.97
N ASP A 2 -5.66 18.56 -14.60
CA ASP A 2 -7.05 18.46 -14.17
C ASP A 2 -7.09 17.85 -12.76
N GLN A 3 -7.90 18.43 -11.88
CA GLN A 3 -8.00 17.94 -10.51
C GLN A 3 -8.47 16.47 -10.55
N ASP A 4 -9.51 16.18 -11.34
CA ASP A 4 -10.06 14.84 -11.58
C ASP A 4 -8.98 13.78 -11.86
N PHE A 5 -7.94 14.15 -12.61
CA PHE A 5 -6.82 13.27 -12.91
C PHE A 5 -5.99 12.95 -11.65
N LEU A 6 -5.69 13.97 -10.82
CA LEU A 6 -4.97 13.79 -9.56
C LEU A 6 -5.77 12.96 -8.54
N PHE A 7 -7.09 13.15 -8.49
CA PHE A 7 -7.97 12.32 -7.67
C PHE A 7 -7.95 10.85 -8.10
N MET A 8 -8.12 10.58 -9.41
CA MET A 8 -8.07 9.22 -9.95
C MET A 8 -6.70 8.57 -9.73
N CYS A 9 -5.61 9.34 -9.91
CA CYS A 9 -4.27 8.89 -9.55
C CYS A 9 -4.17 8.55 -8.06
N GLY A 10 -4.73 9.37 -7.17
CA GLY A 10 -4.78 9.13 -5.73
C GLY A 10 -5.48 7.81 -5.38
N ILE A 11 -6.62 7.54 -6.01
CA ILE A 11 -7.35 6.27 -5.86
C ILE A 11 -6.50 5.08 -6.30
N ILE A 12 -5.88 5.14 -7.47
CA ILE A 12 -5.05 4.05 -8.00
C ILE A 12 -3.85 3.79 -7.08
N VAL A 13 -3.18 4.86 -6.64
CA VAL A 13 -2.04 4.80 -5.72
C VAL A 13 -2.46 4.18 -4.37
N PHE A 14 -3.61 4.59 -3.84
CA PHE A 14 -4.16 4.05 -2.60
C PHE A 14 -4.41 2.55 -2.69
N PHE A 15 -5.12 2.09 -3.72
CA PHE A 15 -5.41 0.66 -3.89
C PHE A 15 -4.15 -0.16 -4.15
N THR A 16 -3.19 0.37 -4.90
CA THR A 16 -1.90 -0.30 -5.14
C THR A 16 -1.10 -0.45 -3.84
N GLY A 17 -1.07 0.59 -3.00
CA GLY A 17 -0.47 0.54 -1.68
C GLY A 17 -1.16 -0.45 -0.75
N ALA A 18 -2.50 -0.42 -0.70
CA ALA A 18 -3.30 -1.29 0.14
C ALA A 18 -3.13 -2.77 -0.25
N PHE A 19 -3.07 -3.06 -1.55
CA PHE A 19 -2.76 -4.38 -2.06
C PHE A 19 -1.36 -4.85 -1.62
N SER A 20 -0.36 -3.98 -1.72
CA SER A 20 1.01 -4.28 -1.27
C SER A 20 1.09 -4.56 0.23
N LEU A 21 0.39 -3.78 1.06
CA LEU A 21 0.27 -4.05 2.50
C LEU A 21 -0.43 -5.38 2.80
N SER A 22 -1.48 -5.70 2.06
CA SER A 22 -2.18 -6.98 2.20
C SER A 22 -1.25 -8.16 1.87
N LEU A 23 -0.47 -8.06 0.79
CA LEU A 23 0.56 -9.03 0.43
C LEU A 23 1.65 -9.15 1.51
N SER A 24 2.08 -8.05 2.13
CA SER A 24 2.98 -8.10 3.29
C SER A 24 2.38 -8.92 4.44
N GLY A 25 1.11 -8.68 4.78
CA GLY A 25 0.40 -9.44 5.81
C GLY A 25 0.25 -10.93 5.47
N MET A 26 0.00 -11.26 4.21
CA MET A 26 -0.03 -12.65 3.73
C MET A 26 1.36 -13.30 3.84
N CYS A 27 2.42 -12.61 3.41
CA CYS A 27 3.80 -13.08 3.53
C CYS A 27 4.21 -13.32 4.98
N TYR A 28 3.82 -12.41 5.89
CA TYR A 28 4.05 -12.55 7.33
C TYR A 28 3.46 -13.86 7.87
N ARG A 29 2.17 -14.11 7.57
CA ARG A 29 1.46 -15.32 8.00
C ARG A 29 2.05 -16.59 7.38
N TRP A 30 2.39 -16.54 6.09
CA TRP A 30 2.99 -17.67 5.39
C TRP A 30 4.36 -18.04 5.96
N ARG A 31 5.19 -17.03 6.28
CA ARG A 31 6.50 -17.27 6.91
C ARG A 31 6.37 -17.81 8.33
N ALA A 32 5.41 -17.32 9.10
CA ALA A 32 5.10 -17.86 10.42
C ALA A 32 4.68 -19.34 10.34
N PHE A 33 3.86 -19.70 9.33
CA PHE A 33 3.47 -21.09 9.07
C PHE A 33 4.68 -21.98 8.72
N LEU A 34 5.63 -21.45 7.94
CA LEU A 34 6.88 -22.16 7.59
C LEU A 34 7.95 -22.12 8.69
N ASN A 35 7.62 -21.65 9.90
CA ASN A 35 8.55 -21.50 11.03
C ASN A 35 9.78 -20.64 10.70
N LYS A 36 9.65 -19.72 9.73
CA LYS A 36 10.66 -18.72 9.38
C LYS A 36 10.37 -17.42 10.14
N LYS A 37 11.38 -16.59 10.37
CA LYS A 37 11.20 -15.26 10.98
C LYS A 37 10.17 -14.47 10.18
N ALA A 38 9.06 -14.09 10.81
CA ALA A 38 7.88 -13.55 10.13
C ALA A 38 8.09 -12.10 9.64
N TRP A 39 8.78 -11.28 10.44
CA TRP A 39 9.21 -9.91 10.10
C TRP A 39 10.51 -9.88 9.29
N ASP A 40 10.58 -10.68 8.23
CA ASP A 40 11.80 -10.81 7.44
C ASP A 40 11.49 -11.23 5.99
N GLY A 41 12.50 -11.19 5.12
CA GLY A 41 12.34 -11.46 3.69
C GLY A 41 11.31 -10.54 3.04
N LEU A 42 10.47 -11.09 2.16
CA LEU A 42 9.49 -10.33 1.37
C LEU A 42 8.44 -9.57 2.19
N THR A 43 8.22 -9.92 3.46
CA THR A 43 7.31 -9.17 4.34
C THR A 43 7.73 -7.70 4.46
N LEU A 44 9.03 -7.43 4.62
CA LEU A 44 9.55 -6.07 4.86
C LEU A 44 9.48 -5.19 3.61
N PRO A 45 9.96 -5.58 2.41
CA PRO A 45 9.83 -4.77 1.20
C PRO A 45 8.38 -4.39 0.90
N PHE A 46 7.43 -5.33 0.99
CA PHE A 46 6.02 -5.03 0.74
C PHE A 46 5.44 -4.07 1.78
N LEU A 47 5.89 -4.15 3.05
CA LEU A 47 5.50 -3.21 4.09
C LEU A 47 6.06 -1.81 3.81
N TYR A 48 7.36 -1.70 3.54
CA TYR A 48 8.06 -0.44 3.28
C TYR A 48 7.60 0.25 1.99
N PHE A 49 7.11 -0.51 1.01
CA PHE A 49 6.57 0.05 -0.22
C PHE A 49 5.08 0.38 -0.08
N GLY A 50 4.29 -0.51 0.52
CA GLY A 50 2.85 -0.34 0.66
C GLY A 50 2.46 0.79 1.61
N LEU A 51 3.16 0.96 2.74
CA LEU A 51 2.79 1.95 3.76
C LEU A 51 2.94 3.41 3.26
N PRO A 52 4.04 3.81 2.59
CA PRO A 52 4.13 5.11 1.97
C PRO A 52 3.11 5.32 0.85
N LEU A 53 2.87 4.31 0.00
CA LEU A 53 1.89 4.41 -1.09
C LEU A 53 0.47 4.67 -0.58
N VAL A 54 0.03 3.94 0.45
CA VAL A 54 -1.28 4.19 1.08
C VAL A 54 -1.34 5.60 1.65
N SER A 55 -0.28 6.05 2.31
CA SER A 55 -0.22 7.38 2.92
C SER A 55 -0.31 8.48 1.85
N ILE A 56 0.45 8.36 0.76
CA ILE A 56 0.43 9.29 -0.38
C ILE A 56 -0.93 9.27 -1.08
N GLY A 57 -1.50 8.09 -1.31
CA GLY A 57 -2.82 7.92 -1.92
C GLY A 57 -3.93 8.57 -1.08
N LEU A 58 -3.91 8.39 0.25
CA LEU A 58 -4.84 9.05 1.17
C LEU A 58 -4.69 10.57 1.14
N ILE A 59 -3.46 11.08 1.13
CA ILE A 59 -3.19 12.52 1.04
C ILE A 59 -3.78 13.07 -0.26
N LEU A 60 -3.50 12.43 -1.40
CA LEU A 60 -4.06 12.84 -2.70
C LEU A 60 -5.60 12.84 -2.67
N ILE A 61 -6.21 11.75 -2.21
CA ILE A 61 -7.67 11.65 -2.12
C ILE A 61 -8.23 12.76 -1.22
N TYR A 62 -7.61 13.03 -0.07
CA TYR A 62 -8.11 14.04 0.86
C TYR A 62 -8.06 15.47 0.29
N PHE A 63 -7.00 15.82 -0.42
CA PHE A 63 -6.83 17.16 -0.99
C PHE A 63 -7.61 17.38 -2.29
N TYR A 64 -7.84 16.31 -3.05
CA TYR A 64 -8.46 16.36 -4.37
C TYR A 64 -9.83 15.64 -4.39
N TYR A 65 -10.52 15.51 -3.25
CA TYR A 65 -11.89 15.02 -3.26
C TYR A 65 -12.87 16.19 -3.35
N PRO A 66 -13.90 16.14 -4.22
CA PRO A 66 -14.24 15.10 -5.20
C PRO A 66 -13.55 15.23 -6.57
N TYR A 67 -12.58 16.14 -6.69
CA TYR A 67 -11.94 16.58 -7.91
C TYR A 67 -10.49 16.89 -7.61
#